data_AF-A0A2V7WL72-F1
#
_entry.id   AF-A0A2V7WL72-F1
#
_cell.length_a   1.000
_cell.length_b   1.000
_cell.length_c   1.000
_cell.angle_alpha   90.00
_cell.angle_beta   90.00
_cell.angle_gamma   90.00
#
_symmetry.space_group_name_H-M   'P 1'
#
loop_
_entity.id
_entity.type
_entity.pdbx_description
1 polymer ?
#
loop_
_entity_poly.entity_id
_entity_poly.type
_entity_poly.pdbx_seq_one_letter_code
_entity_poly.pdbx_strand_id
1 'polypeptide(L)'
;MTVTNTQGPGFILIYPQGAAQPTVSTVNYVAGQTIANAAVVPLSAGGAVTIIAGVSGTDLVLDTNGYYSQTTAGSRLASGEFLGIFGTRAGDGVIYGENNS
;
A
#
# COMPACT_ATOMS: atom_id res chain seq x y z
N MET A 1 2.72 -1.07 -5.98
CA MET A 1 2.63 -2.16 -4.97
C MET A 1 3.04 -3.46 -5.61
N THR A 2 3.86 -4.26 -4.93
CA THR A 2 4.26 -5.59 -5.39
C THR A 2 4.07 -6.61 -4.27
N VAL A 3 3.44 -7.73 -4.59
CA VAL A 3 3.31 -8.90 -3.73
C VAL A 3 4.33 -9.94 -4.17
N THR A 4 5.12 -10.47 -3.25
CA THR A 4 6.15 -11.49 -3.53
C THR A 4 6.26 -12.50 -2.39
N ASN A 5 7.05 -13.55 -2.61
CA ASN A 5 7.27 -14.63 -1.63
C ASN A 5 5.94 -15.21 -1.10
N THR A 6 4.97 -15.38 -2.00
CA THR A 6 3.62 -15.84 -1.66
C THR A 6 3.65 -17.33 -1.31
N GLN A 7 3.18 -17.68 -0.11
CA GLN A 7 3.25 -19.04 0.43
C GLN A 7 2.03 -19.91 0.11
N GLY A 8 0.98 -19.34 -0.49
CA GLY A 8 -0.31 -19.98 -0.74
C GLY A 8 -1.27 -19.05 -1.47
N PRO A 9 -2.53 -19.47 -1.70
CA PRO A 9 -3.57 -18.58 -2.18
C PRO A 9 -3.83 -17.47 -1.15
N GLY A 10 -4.03 -16.24 -1.63
CA GLY A 10 -4.31 -15.10 -0.78
C GLY A 10 -4.72 -13.87 -1.56
N PHE A 11 -4.93 -12.78 -0.82
CA PHE A 11 -5.36 -11.50 -1.38
C PHE A 11 -4.80 -10.33 -0.59
N ILE A 12 -4.75 -9.17 -1.24
CA ILE A 12 -4.47 -7.88 -0.60
C ILE A 12 -5.71 -7.00 -0.64
N LEU A 13 -6.04 -6.40 0.51
CA LEU A 13 -6.93 -5.25 0.61
C LEU A 13 -6.11 -4.01 0.93
N ILE A 14 -6.42 -2.89 0.28
CA ILE A 14 -5.89 -1.58 0.64
C ILE A 14 -7.02 -0.56 0.60
N TYR A 15 -7.19 0.20 1.67
CA TYR A 15 -8.32 1.12 1.85
C TYR A 15 -8.00 2.23 2.87
N PRO A 16 -8.76 3.33 2.91
CA PRO A 16 -8.52 4.42 3.86
C PRO A 16 -8.56 3.92 5.31
N GLN A 17 -7.59 4.34 6.13
CA GLN A 17 -7.56 3.95 7.55
C GLN A 17 -8.86 4.39 8.26
N GLY A 18 -9.48 3.48 9.01
CA GLY A 18 -10.72 3.72 9.75
C GLY A 18 -12.00 3.59 8.92
N ALA A 19 -11.91 3.39 7.60
CA ALA A 19 -13.07 3.07 6.77
C ALA A 19 -13.50 1.60 6.96
N ALA A 20 -14.73 1.27 6.54
CA ALA A 20 -15.20 -0.11 6.51
C ALA A 20 -14.33 -0.94 5.54
N GLN A 21 -13.95 -2.14 5.97
CA GLN A 21 -13.15 -3.05 5.15
C GLN A 21 -13.92 -3.40 3.85
N PRO A 22 -13.31 -3.23 2.66
CA PRO A 22 -13.94 -3.62 1.40
C PRO A 22 -14.18 -5.13 1.31
N THR A 23 -15.20 -5.52 0.54
CA THR A 23 -15.48 -6.93 0.20
C THR A 23 -14.77 -7.41 -1.07
N VAL A 24 -14.09 -6.50 -1.77
CA VAL A 24 -13.35 -6.78 -3.00
C VAL A 24 -11.86 -6.57 -2.79
N SER A 25 -11.04 -7.43 -3.40
CA SER A 25 -9.59 -7.35 -3.30
C SER A 25 -8.95 -6.48 -4.37
N THR A 26 -7.82 -5.88 -4.02
CA THR A 26 -6.99 -5.10 -4.94
C THR A 26 -6.11 -6.01 -5.79
N VAL A 27 -5.61 -7.11 -5.21
CA VAL A 27 -4.93 -8.17 -5.96
C VAL A 27 -5.17 -9.51 -5.27
N ASN A 28 -5.26 -10.57 -6.08
CA ASN A 28 -5.28 -11.96 -5.63
C ASN A 28 -4.03 -12.65 -6.15
N TYR A 29 -3.51 -13.59 -5.38
CA TYR A 29 -2.31 -14.35 -5.73
C TYR A 29 -2.43 -15.81 -5.31
N VAL A 30 -1.59 -16.66 -5.88
CA VAL A 30 -1.33 -18.04 -5.46
C VAL A 30 0.15 -18.25 -5.18
N ALA A 31 0.51 -19.41 -4.62
CA ALA A 31 1.89 -19.71 -4.21
C ALA A 31 2.92 -19.51 -5.34
N GLY A 32 4.09 -18.99 -4.99
CA GLY A 32 5.20 -18.73 -5.91
C GLY A 32 5.03 -17.57 -6.88
N GLN A 33 3.98 -16.75 -6.77
CA GLN A 33 3.78 -15.60 -7.64
C GLN A 33 4.52 -14.35 -7.13
N THR A 34 4.96 -13.53 -8.07
CA THR A 34 5.33 -12.12 -7.84
C THR A 34 4.46 -11.27 -8.74
N ILE A 35 3.59 -10.44 -8.15
CA ILE A 35 2.61 -9.64 -8.88
C ILE A 35 2.75 -8.18 -8.49
N ALA A 36 3.01 -7.33 -9.48
CA ALA A 36 2.92 -5.89 -9.33
C ALA A 36 1.49 -5.42 -9.68
N ASN A 37 0.95 -4.52 -8.88
CA ASN A 37 -0.30 -3.81 -9.16
C ASN A 37 -0.17 -2.33 -8.80
N ALA A 38 -0.70 -1.47 -9.67
CA ALA A 38 -0.81 -0.03 -9.44
C ALA A 38 -2.25 0.28 -9.02
N ALA A 39 -2.43 0.82 -7.81
CA ALA A 39 -3.74 1.15 -7.27
C ALA A 39 -3.75 2.62 -6.81
N VAL A 40 -4.80 3.34 -7.18
CA VAL A 40 -5.09 4.66 -6.61
C VAL A 40 -6.04 4.44 -5.44
N VAL A 41 -5.60 4.80 -4.24
CA VAL A 41 -6.36 4.59 -3.00
C VAL A 41 -6.54 5.93 -2.31
N PRO A 42 -7.78 6.31 -1.94
CA PRO A 42 -7.99 7.49 -1.11
C PRO A 42 -7.31 7.32 0.24
N LEU A 43 -6.77 8.42 0.78
CA LEU A 43 -6.25 8.44 2.14
C LEU A 43 -7.36 8.77 3.14
N SER A 44 -7.21 8.33 4.39
CA SER A 44 -8.04 8.84 5.48
C SER A 44 -7.81 10.33 5.71
N ALA A 45 -8.62 10.98 6.55
CA ALA A 45 -8.40 12.37 6.95
C ALA A 45 -7.02 12.58 7.62
N GLY A 46 -6.44 11.53 8.21
CA GLY A 46 -5.10 11.54 8.79
C GLY A 46 -3.97 11.17 7.81
N GLY A 47 -4.28 11.01 6.52
CA GLY A 47 -3.28 10.69 5.49
C GLY A 47 -2.84 9.21 5.47
N ALA A 48 -3.63 8.30 6.03
CA ALA A 48 -3.25 6.90 6.22
C ALA A 48 -4.15 5.91 5.47
N VAL A 49 -3.59 4.74 5.17
CA VAL A 49 -4.29 3.56 4.64
C VAL A 49 -4.14 2.38 5.58
N THR A 50 -5.10 1.46 5.55
CA THR A 50 -5.00 0.13 6.12
C THR A 50 -4.74 -0.87 5.00
N ILE A 51 -3.81 -1.79 5.23
CA ILE A 51 -3.48 -2.88 4.30
C ILE A 51 -3.62 -4.20 5.02
N ILE A 52 -4.26 -5.17 4.36
CA ILE A 52 -4.44 -6.52 4.87
C ILE A 52 -3.91 -7.51 3.83
N ALA A 53 -2.93 -8.32 4.23
CA ALA A 53 -2.54 -9.53 3.51
C ALA A 53 -3.28 -10.72 4.15
N GLY A 54 -4.26 -11.26 3.43
CA GLY A 54 -5.16 -12.29 3.95
C GLY A 54 -4.77 -13.71 3.50
N VAL A 55 -5.15 -14.69 4.32
CA VAL A 55 -5.08 -16.14 4.08
C VAL A 55 -3.68 -16.74 4.25
N SER A 56 -2.73 -16.40 3.37
CA SER A 56 -1.41 -17.01 3.34
C SER A 56 -0.31 -15.97 3.54
N GLY A 57 0.83 -16.38 4.09
CA GLY A 57 1.99 -15.50 4.25
C GLY A 57 2.51 -14.98 2.90
N THR A 58 2.93 -13.72 2.88
CA THR A 58 3.51 -13.05 1.71
C THR A 58 4.34 -11.85 2.15
N ASP A 59 5.29 -11.44 1.32
CA ASP A 59 5.97 -10.16 1.45
C ASP A 59 5.29 -9.10 0.58
N LEU A 60 5.22 -7.87 1.08
CA LEU A 60 4.60 -6.74 0.41
C LEU A 60 5.59 -5.58 0.29
N VAL A 61 5.74 -5.07 -0.94
CA VAL A 61 6.51 -3.87 -1.25
C VAL A 61 5.53 -2.77 -1.68
N LEU A 62 5.66 -1.59 -1.08
CA LEU A 62 4.85 -0.42 -1.42
C LEU A 62 5.75 0.69 -1.95
N ASP A 63 5.46 1.08 -3.19
CA ASP A 63 6.01 2.25 -3.85
C ASP A 63 4.91 3.30 -4.06
N THR A 64 5.27 4.58 -3.94
CA THR A 64 4.39 5.72 -4.23
C THR A 64 4.94 6.55 -5.38
N ASN A 65 4.21 6.62 -6.48
CA ASN A 65 4.58 7.42 -7.65
C ASN A 65 4.04 8.87 -7.59
N GLY A 66 3.24 9.21 -6.58
CA GLY A 66 2.66 10.55 -6.39
C GLY A 66 1.40 10.53 -5.52
N TYR A 67 0.90 11.72 -5.15
CA TYR A 67 -0.36 11.91 -4.43
C TYR A 67 -1.19 13.00 -5.08
N TYR A 68 -2.53 12.88 -5.03
CA TYR A 68 -3.45 13.92 -5.49
C TYR A 68 -3.85 14.78 -4.30
N SER A 69 -3.59 16.09 -4.38
CA SER A 69 -4.08 17.07 -3.41
C SER A 69 -5.38 17.72 -3.89
N GLN A 70 -6.30 18.01 -2.98
CA GLN A 70 -7.52 18.79 -3.27
C GLN A 70 -7.22 20.30 -3.47
N THR A 71 -5.97 20.74 -3.31
CA THR A 71 -5.58 22.13 -3.51
C THR A 71 -5.20 22.40 -4.97
N THR A 72 -5.81 23.41 -5.60
CA THR A 72 -5.49 23.87 -6.98
C THR A 72 -4.04 24.36 -7.13
N ALA A 73 -3.33 24.61 -6.02
CA ALA A 73 -1.90 24.84 -6.02
C ALA A 73 -1.17 23.49 -6.15
N GLY A 74 -0.46 23.28 -7.25
CA GLY A 74 0.38 22.10 -7.45
C GLY A 74 1.33 21.93 -6.28
N SER A 75 1.08 20.92 -5.46
CA SER A 75 1.96 20.57 -4.36
C SER A 75 3.21 19.92 -4.96
N ARG A 76 4.30 20.67 -5.02
CA ARG A 76 5.62 20.14 -5.39
C ARG A 76 6.37 19.92 -4.09
N LEU A 77 6.98 18.74 -3.92
CA LEU A 77 7.99 18.58 -2.87
C LEU A 77 9.11 19.58 -3.18
N ALA A 78 9.45 20.45 -2.23
CA ALA A 78 10.62 21.31 -2.37
C ALA A 78 11.90 20.46 -2.34
N SER A 79 13.00 21.01 -2.87
CA SER A 79 14.31 20.34 -2.76
C SER A 79 14.63 20.05 -1.29
N GLY A 80 14.72 18.77 -0.93
CA GLY A 80 15.00 18.31 0.43
C GLY A 80 13.76 17.91 1.25
N GLU A 81 12.56 18.02 0.70
CA GLU A 81 11.34 17.48 1.32
C GLU A 81 11.08 16.04 0.86
N PHE A 82 10.77 15.16 1.80
CA PHE A 82 10.45 13.76 1.55
C PHE A 82 9.01 13.47 1.96
N LEU A 83 8.26 12.81 1.08
CA LEU A 83 7.01 12.16 1.47
C LEU A 83 7.35 10.84 2.17
N GLY A 84 7.23 10.80 3.49
CA GLY A 84 7.47 9.59 4.26
C GLY A 84 6.25 8.67 4.27
N ILE A 85 6.46 7.40 3.91
CA ILE A 85 5.51 6.33 4.23
C ILE A 85 5.89 5.80 5.62
N PHE A 86 5.08 6.16 6.63
CA PHE A 86 5.22 5.63 7.99
C PHE A 86 4.11 4.62 8.26
N GLY A 87 4.47 3.41 8.69
CA GLY A 87 3.51 2.35 8.98
C GLY A 87 3.67 1.80 10.40
N THR A 88 2.58 1.37 11.00
CA THR A 88 2.57 0.54 12.22
C THR A 88 2.06 -0.85 11.86
N ARG A 89 2.63 -1.91 12.45
CA ARG A 89 2.34 -3.30 12.09
C ARG A 89 1.74 -4.08 13.26
N ALA A 90 0.73 -4.89 12.97
CA ALA A 90 0.36 -6.04 13.79
C ALA A 90 0.77 -7.33 13.03
N GLY A 91 1.65 -8.16 13.60
CA GLY A 91 2.13 -9.42 12.97
C GLY A 91 3.63 -9.42 12.61
N ASP A 92 4.06 -10.32 11.71
CA ASP A 92 5.48 -10.65 11.40
C ASP A 92 6.05 -10.15 10.04
N GLY A 93 5.25 -9.57 9.12
CA GLY A 93 5.68 -9.19 7.75
C GLY A 93 6.36 -7.80 7.57
N VAL A 94 7.53 -7.71 6.91
CA VAL A 94 8.31 -6.46 6.85
C VAL A 94 7.64 -5.39 5.96
N ILE A 95 7.60 -4.13 6.41
CA ILE A 95 7.12 -3.00 5.59
C ILE A 95 8.33 -2.37 4.90
N TYR A 96 8.41 -2.52 3.58
CA TYR A 96 9.35 -1.77 2.74
C TYR A 96 8.59 -0.62 2.06
N GLY A 97 8.84 0.61 2.51
CA GLY A 97 8.41 1.83 1.84
C GLY A 97 9.62 2.48 1.17
N GLU A 98 9.73 2.33 -0.14
CA GLU A 98 10.72 3.05 -0.94
C GLU A 98 9.98 4.12 -1.74
N ASN A 99 10.40 5.38 -1.57
CA ASN A 99 9.88 6.50 -2.34
C ASN A 99 10.78 6.65 -3.56
N ASN A 100 10.25 6.38 -4.74
CA ASN A 100 11.02 6.53 -5.98
C ASN A 100 10.85 7.96 -6.48
N SER A 101 11.82 8.82 -6.16
CA SER A 101 11.85 10.25 -6.55
C SER A 101 12.31 10.45 -7.99
#